data_AF-A0A957S7E9-F1
#
_entry.id   AF-A0A957S7E9-F1
#
_cell.length_a   1.000
_cell.length_b   1.000
_cell.length_c   1.000
_cell.angle_alpha   90.00
_cell.angle_beta   90.00
_cell.angle_gamma   90.00
#
_symmetry.space_group_name_H-M   'P 1'
#
loop_
_entity.id
_entity.type
_entity.pdbx_description
1 polymer ?
#
loop_
_entity_poly.entity_id
_entity_poly.type
_entity_poly.pdbx_seq_one_letter_code
_entity_poly.pdbx_strand_id
1 'polypeptide(L)'
;MTEDEIMRLPIEADDSLARLRAAITHAEAERLLLVPNGKIGDLTNGLWLKALAREADRSGKQLALLTNAAPLRRAAQRLTIRTFASEEAAERADWGEAFAPPALRDDELLAERRAERIALGGSPIGSWNDRLITTGLLFAGAILLGALMLLLIPGATIALQPETQALSVALPVIVDSGSEEVNLDTETIPSDVQIAAVEGQLSGPTTGRRDIPATRATGQVLFINVTGGNVAIPSGTIVSTSAGTPVRFRTTADVTLPATVNGTATAPVEAELPGPSGNVQPFQIRIIEGSAAASARVLNEGAFEGGDVQQQNVVTQADKELLLAQLTQQLITSGENELRRRLAEESPDVTLLPGSLTI
;
A
#
# COMPACT_ATOMS: atom_id res chain seq x y z
N MET A 1 20.60 61.97 -65.96
CA MET A 1 20.63 60.52 -66.23
C MET A 1 21.28 59.91 -65.02
N THR A 2 20.58 59.31 -64.09
CA THR A 2 19.36 58.50 -64.15
C THR A 2 18.68 58.71 -62.82
N GLU A 3 17.61 59.49 -62.78
CA GLU A 3 16.20 59.09 -62.90
C GLU A 3 15.59 59.57 -61.59
N ASP A 4 14.42 60.19 -61.66
CA ASP A 4 13.64 60.70 -60.53
C ASP A 4 13.25 59.53 -59.60
N GLU A 5 14.21 58.94 -58.89
CA GLU A 5 13.96 57.77 -58.05
C GLU A 5 13.21 58.25 -56.81
N ILE A 6 11.91 57.96 -56.80
CA ILE A 6 11.03 58.24 -55.68
C ILE A 6 11.39 57.27 -54.56
N MET A 7 11.96 57.78 -53.47
CA MET A 7 12.27 56.94 -52.32
C MET A 7 11.02 56.74 -51.47
N ARG A 8 10.66 55.46 -51.29
CA ARG A 8 9.54 55.05 -50.43
C ARG A 8 9.96 55.12 -48.97
N LEU A 9 9.20 55.86 -48.18
CA LEU A 9 9.34 55.89 -46.73
C LEU A 9 8.11 55.21 -46.12
N PRO A 10 8.22 53.92 -45.75
CA PRO A 10 7.13 53.23 -45.08
C PRO A 10 6.90 53.84 -43.69
N ILE A 11 5.65 54.09 -43.35
CA ILE A 11 5.25 54.50 -41.99
C ILE A 11 4.56 53.33 -41.32
N GLU A 12 5.17 52.81 -40.27
CA GLU A 12 4.62 51.73 -39.44
C GLU A 12 3.74 52.30 -38.31
N ALA A 13 2.90 51.45 -37.70
CA ALA A 13 1.93 51.89 -36.68
C ALA A 13 2.57 52.46 -35.40
N ASP A 14 3.81 52.07 -35.09
CA ASP A 14 4.56 52.49 -33.90
C ASP A 14 5.69 53.50 -34.22
N ASP A 15 5.73 54.03 -35.44
CA ASP A 15 6.78 54.96 -35.85
C ASP A 15 6.65 56.32 -35.14
N SER A 16 7.73 56.75 -34.49
CA SER A 16 7.79 58.07 -33.84
C SER A 16 8.09 59.19 -34.85
N LEU A 17 7.56 60.39 -34.61
CA LEU A 17 7.81 61.58 -35.43
C LEU A 17 9.32 61.89 -35.54
N ALA A 18 10.09 61.61 -34.50
CA ALA A 18 11.54 61.81 -34.49
C ALA A 18 12.24 60.92 -35.51
N ARG A 19 11.84 59.65 -35.62
CA ARG A 19 12.39 58.71 -36.60
C ARG A 19 12.04 59.13 -38.03
N LEU A 20 10.79 59.49 -38.30
CA LEU A 20 10.36 59.92 -39.64
C LEU A 20 11.05 61.22 -40.07
N ARG A 21 11.25 62.18 -39.16
CA ARG A 21 12.04 63.40 -39.45
C ARG A 21 13.49 63.07 -39.78
N ALA A 22 14.13 62.23 -38.96
CA ALA A 22 15.50 61.79 -39.23
C ALA A 22 15.61 61.08 -40.59
N ALA A 23 14.62 60.25 -40.94
CA ALA A 23 14.58 59.56 -42.23
C ALA A 23 14.44 60.54 -43.41
N ILE A 24 13.59 61.58 -43.28
CA ILE A 24 13.47 62.64 -44.30
C ILE A 24 14.79 63.41 -44.44
N THR A 25 15.46 63.76 -43.32
CA THR A 25 16.73 64.49 -43.36
C THR A 25 17.83 63.69 -44.07
N HIS A 26 17.96 62.38 -43.76
CA HIS A 26 19.04 61.52 -44.28
C HIS A 26 18.74 60.87 -45.64
N ALA A 27 17.52 61.02 -46.18
CA ALA A 27 17.18 60.47 -47.48
C ALA A 27 18.06 61.04 -48.61
N GLU A 28 18.58 60.20 -49.51
CA GLU A 28 19.37 60.70 -50.65
C GLU A 28 18.50 61.20 -51.81
N ALA A 29 17.24 60.75 -51.89
CA ALA A 29 16.31 61.15 -52.95
C ALA A 29 15.63 62.51 -52.69
N GLU A 30 15.44 63.28 -53.76
CA GLU A 30 14.71 64.56 -53.74
C GLU A 30 13.19 64.38 -53.63
N ARG A 31 12.65 63.27 -54.15
CA ARG A 31 11.21 62.94 -54.09
C ARG A 31 10.96 61.82 -53.08
N LEU A 32 10.20 62.13 -52.03
CA LEU A 32 9.89 61.23 -50.94
C LEU A 32 8.40 60.86 -50.93
N LEU A 33 8.10 59.57 -51.12
CA LEU A 33 6.74 59.05 -51.06
C LEU A 33 6.51 58.39 -49.70
N LEU A 34 5.69 59.03 -48.86
CA LEU A 34 5.24 58.45 -47.61
C LEU A 34 4.20 57.35 -47.91
N VAL A 35 4.51 56.12 -47.53
CA VAL A 35 3.64 54.96 -47.72
C VAL A 35 3.21 54.45 -46.35
N PRO A 36 2.02 54.82 -45.87
CA PRO A 36 1.59 54.36 -44.57
C PRO A 36 1.12 52.90 -44.62
N ASN A 37 1.79 52.05 -43.85
CA ASN A 37 1.55 50.61 -43.72
C ASN A 37 0.97 50.32 -42.32
N GLY A 38 -0.35 50.50 -42.12
CA GLY A 38 -1.00 50.13 -40.86
C GLY A 38 -2.16 51.05 -40.44
N LYS A 39 -2.55 50.97 -39.16
CA LYS A 39 -3.59 51.82 -38.56
C LYS A 39 -3.02 53.20 -38.25
N ILE A 40 -3.38 54.18 -39.06
CA ILE A 40 -2.84 55.54 -39.00
C ILE A 40 -3.74 56.40 -38.08
N GLY A 41 -3.65 56.21 -36.77
CA GLY A 41 -4.40 57.04 -35.82
C GLY A 41 -3.89 58.49 -35.81
N ASP A 42 -2.57 58.65 -35.67
CA ASP A 42 -1.98 59.95 -35.34
C ASP A 42 -1.70 60.85 -36.54
N LEU A 43 -1.46 60.31 -37.75
CA LEU A 43 -1.32 61.17 -38.95
C LEU A 43 -2.65 61.77 -39.42
N THR A 44 -3.78 61.25 -38.94
CA THR A 44 -5.10 61.86 -39.21
C THR A 44 -5.24 63.19 -38.46
N ASN A 45 -4.55 63.32 -37.32
CA ASN A 45 -4.42 64.56 -36.60
C ASN A 45 -3.31 65.40 -37.28
N GLY A 46 -3.70 66.36 -38.13
CA GLY A 46 -2.82 67.02 -39.12
C GLY A 46 -1.52 67.69 -38.64
N LEU A 47 -1.23 67.66 -37.33
CA LEU A 47 0.00 68.18 -36.73
C LEU A 47 1.25 67.41 -37.18
N TRP A 48 1.18 66.08 -37.28
CA TRP A 48 2.32 65.25 -37.73
C TRP A 48 2.64 65.49 -39.20
N LEU A 49 1.62 65.55 -40.06
CA LEU A 49 1.77 65.88 -41.48
C LEU A 49 2.38 67.27 -41.68
N LYS A 50 1.98 68.27 -40.87
CA LYS A 50 2.58 69.61 -40.91
C LYS A 50 4.05 69.60 -40.51
N ALA A 51 4.43 68.81 -39.50
CA ALA A 51 5.82 68.68 -39.07
C ALA A 51 6.70 67.98 -40.12
N LEU A 52 6.21 66.92 -40.75
CA LEU A 52 6.92 66.21 -41.83
C LEU A 52 7.05 67.08 -43.09
N ALA A 53 5.98 67.78 -43.48
CA ALA A 53 6.01 68.70 -44.61
C ALA A 53 7.03 69.84 -44.39
N ARG A 54 7.10 70.39 -43.18
CA ARG A 54 8.10 71.41 -42.82
C ARG A 54 9.54 70.88 -42.84
N GLU A 55 9.74 69.62 -42.47
CA GLU A 55 11.07 69.00 -42.49
C GLU A 55 11.53 68.70 -43.92
N ALA A 56 10.62 68.22 -44.76
CA ALA A 56 10.88 68.00 -46.19
C ALA A 56 11.23 69.31 -46.89
N ASP A 57 10.44 70.37 -46.66
CA ASP A 57 10.70 71.73 -47.19
C ASP A 57 12.06 72.26 -46.74
N ARG A 58 12.40 72.16 -45.45
CA ARG A 58 13.73 72.54 -44.94
C ARG A 58 14.88 71.77 -45.57
N SER A 59 14.65 70.51 -45.92
CA SER A 59 15.65 69.66 -46.56
C SER A 59 15.70 69.84 -48.07
N GLY A 60 14.87 70.72 -48.64
CA GLY A 60 14.74 70.95 -50.08
C GLY A 60 14.07 69.79 -50.84
N LYS A 61 13.38 68.89 -50.12
CA LYS A 61 12.83 67.64 -50.68
C LYS A 61 11.32 67.77 -50.90
N GLN A 62 10.83 67.16 -51.97
CA GLN A 62 9.41 67.10 -52.31
C GLN A 62 8.76 65.91 -51.61
N LEU A 63 7.68 66.16 -50.86
CA LEU A 63 6.97 65.14 -50.08
C LEU A 63 5.58 64.87 -50.67
N ALA A 64 5.28 63.62 -50.97
CA ALA A 64 3.96 63.17 -51.37
C ALA A 64 3.50 61.98 -50.52
N LEU A 65 2.19 61.74 -50.50
CA LEU A 65 1.57 60.70 -49.67
C LEU A 65 0.81 59.67 -50.51
N LEU A 66 1.16 58.39 -50.40
CA LEU A 66 0.43 57.30 -51.06
C LEU A 66 -0.74 56.86 -50.17
N THR A 67 -1.99 57.24 -50.48
CA THR A 67 -3.14 56.82 -49.65
C THR A 67 -4.46 56.79 -50.39
N ASN A 68 -5.21 55.72 -50.15
CA ASN A 68 -6.61 55.58 -50.57
C ASN A 68 -7.62 55.96 -49.47
N ALA A 69 -7.16 56.23 -48.24
CA ALA A 69 -8.03 56.56 -47.12
C ALA A 69 -8.52 58.02 -47.19
N ALA A 70 -9.84 58.22 -47.21
CA ALA A 70 -10.46 59.54 -47.31
C ALA A 70 -10.07 60.53 -46.17
N PRO A 71 -9.96 60.12 -44.90
CA PRO A 71 -9.58 61.04 -43.81
C PRO A 71 -8.17 61.61 -43.99
N LEU A 72 -7.21 60.76 -44.34
CA LEU A 72 -5.81 61.14 -44.52
C LEU A 72 -5.62 61.99 -45.78
N ARG A 73 -6.36 61.67 -46.86
CA ARG A 73 -6.40 62.49 -48.07
C ARG A 73 -6.87 63.92 -47.78
N ARG A 74 -7.93 64.07 -47.00
CA ARG A 74 -8.44 65.40 -46.58
C ARG A 74 -7.43 66.16 -45.71
N ALA A 75 -6.74 65.47 -44.80
CA ALA A 75 -5.71 66.08 -43.96
C ALA A 75 -4.51 66.58 -44.79
N ALA A 76 -4.04 65.78 -45.76
CA ALA A 76 -2.98 66.15 -46.68
C ALA A 76 -3.37 67.30 -47.62
N GLN A 77 -4.60 67.27 -48.17
CA GLN A 77 -5.13 68.35 -49.02
C GLN A 77 -5.21 69.70 -48.29
N ARG A 78 -5.56 69.71 -46.99
CA ARG A 78 -5.56 70.94 -46.18
C ARG A 78 -4.17 71.55 -46.00
N LEU A 79 -3.13 70.75 -46.11
CA LEU A 79 -1.73 71.16 -46.00
C LEU A 79 -1.08 71.28 -47.39
N THR A 80 -1.85 71.25 -48.47
CA THR A 80 -1.36 71.32 -49.86
C THR A 80 -0.32 70.23 -50.23
N ILE A 81 -0.31 69.11 -49.50
CA ILE A 81 0.54 67.94 -49.79
C ILE A 81 -0.17 67.08 -50.85
N ARG A 82 0.52 66.72 -51.94
CA ARG A 82 -0.08 65.86 -52.98
C ARG A 82 -0.27 64.43 -52.47
N THR A 83 -1.38 63.83 -52.87
CA THR A 83 -1.72 62.44 -52.54
C THR A 83 -1.89 61.61 -53.80
N PHE A 84 -1.28 60.43 -53.85
CA PHE A 84 -1.40 59.49 -54.96
C PHE A 84 -2.10 58.21 -54.51
N ALA A 85 -2.89 57.60 -55.40
CA ALA A 85 -3.63 56.37 -55.13
C ALA A 85 -2.82 55.09 -55.44
N SER A 86 -1.84 55.20 -56.33
CA SER A 86 -0.90 54.15 -56.71
C SER A 86 0.48 54.75 -56.95
N GLU A 87 1.50 53.93 -56.87
CA GLU A 87 2.88 54.35 -57.05
C GLU A 87 3.21 54.74 -58.49
N GLU A 88 2.73 53.96 -59.46
CA GLU A 88 2.88 54.30 -60.87
C GLU A 88 2.26 55.65 -61.23
N ALA A 89 1.22 56.08 -60.49
CA ALA A 89 0.65 57.42 -60.64
C ALA A 89 1.53 58.52 -60.05
N ALA A 90 2.35 58.19 -59.04
CA ALA A 90 3.30 59.11 -58.44
C ALA A 90 4.55 59.29 -59.33
N GLU A 91 5.04 58.23 -59.99
CA GLU A 91 6.20 58.29 -60.90
C GLU A 91 5.94 59.10 -62.17
N ARG A 92 4.75 58.98 -62.77
CA ARG A 92 4.41 59.70 -64.01
C ARG A 92 3.99 61.16 -63.78
N ALA A 93 3.70 61.54 -62.54
CA ALA A 93 3.20 62.87 -62.21
C ALA A 93 4.37 63.83 -61.92
N ASP A 94 4.26 65.07 -62.40
CA ASP A 94 5.16 66.15 -61.99
C ASP A 94 4.74 66.66 -60.60
N TRP A 95 5.63 66.51 -59.60
CA TRP A 95 5.36 66.81 -58.19
C TRP A 95 5.32 68.32 -57.91
N GLY A 96 5.79 69.17 -58.84
CA GLY A 96 5.74 70.65 -58.74
C GLY A 96 6.56 71.21 -57.58
N GLU A 97 6.64 72.54 -57.47
CA GLU A 97 7.47 73.21 -56.45
C GLU A 97 7.07 72.83 -55.01
N ALA A 98 8.09 72.72 -54.16
CA ALA A 98 7.99 72.28 -52.78
C ALA A 98 7.01 73.15 -51.96
N PHE A 99 6.31 72.50 -51.03
CA PHE A 99 5.38 73.12 -50.10
C PHE A 99 6.07 74.25 -49.30
N ALA A 100 5.78 75.51 -49.64
CA ALA A 100 6.15 76.67 -48.83
C ALA A 100 5.05 76.95 -47.80
N PRO A 101 5.19 76.56 -46.52
CA PRO A 101 4.21 76.91 -45.50
C PRO A 101 4.09 78.43 -45.38
N PRO A 102 2.87 79.00 -45.24
CA PRO A 102 2.72 80.44 -45.03
C PRO A 102 3.56 80.85 -43.81
N ALA A 103 4.42 81.86 -43.98
CA ALA A 103 5.23 82.41 -42.92
C ALA A 103 4.31 82.85 -41.77
N LEU A 104 4.38 82.11 -40.65
CA LEU A 104 3.66 82.45 -39.42
C LEU A 104 4.16 83.82 -38.95
N ARG A 105 3.29 84.82 -38.98
CA ARG A 105 3.53 86.12 -38.33
C ARG A 105 3.58 85.86 -36.82
N ASP A 106 4.69 86.24 -36.20
CA ASP A 106 4.99 86.05 -34.76
C ASP A 106 3.97 86.72 -33.82
N ASP A 107 2.98 87.45 -34.35
CA ASP A 107 1.96 88.17 -33.59
C ASP A 107 0.83 87.27 -33.06
N GLU A 108 0.51 86.14 -33.71
CA GLU A 108 -0.60 85.26 -33.30
C GLU A 108 -0.23 84.28 -32.18
N LEU A 109 1.04 83.85 -32.11
CA LEU A 109 1.54 82.92 -31.08
C LEU A 109 1.67 83.57 -29.68
N LEU A 110 1.69 84.90 -29.63
CA LEU A 110 1.71 85.69 -28.39
C LEU A 110 0.29 86.00 -27.86
N ALA A 111 -0.75 85.82 -28.67
CA ALA A 111 -2.15 86.01 -28.26
C ALA A 111 -2.72 84.76 -27.57
N GLU A 112 -2.42 83.55 -28.06
CA GLU A 112 -2.90 82.30 -27.44
C GLU A 112 -2.23 82.00 -26.09
N ARG A 113 -0.92 82.27 -25.94
CA ARG A 113 -0.23 82.12 -24.63
C ARG A 113 -0.72 83.08 -23.55
N ARG A 114 -1.39 84.18 -23.93
CA ARG A 114 -2.04 85.10 -22.98
C ARG A 114 -3.44 84.65 -22.59
N ALA A 115 -4.14 83.89 -23.43
CA ALA A 115 -5.47 83.36 -23.14
C ALA A 115 -5.42 82.15 -22.16
N GLU A 116 -4.39 81.30 -22.24
CA GLU A 116 -4.24 80.15 -21.33
C GLU A 116 -3.88 80.55 -19.88
N ARG A 117 -3.20 81.68 -19.69
CA ARG A 117 -2.88 82.22 -18.35
C ARG A 117 -4.08 82.86 -17.64
N ILE A 118 -5.18 83.12 -18.35
CA ILE A 118 -6.40 83.75 -17.79
C ILE A 118 -7.46 82.69 -17.41
N ALA A 119 -7.33 81.45 -17.87
CA ALA A 119 -8.23 80.34 -17.51
C ALA A 119 -7.84 79.60 -16.21
N LEU A 120 -6.61 79.75 -15.72
CA LEU A 120 -6.19 79.30 -14.38
C LEU A 120 -6.31 80.45 -13.39
N GLY A 121 -7.56 80.79 -13.06
CA GLY A 121 -7.90 81.75 -12.03
C GLY A 121 -7.37 81.32 -10.66
N GLY A 122 -6.24 81.91 -10.26
CA GLY A 122 -5.83 81.95 -8.86
C GLY A 122 -6.77 82.88 -8.09
N SER A 123 -7.52 82.31 -7.14
CA SER A 123 -8.26 83.05 -6.11
C SER A 123 -7.31 83.90 -5.25
N PRO A 124 -7.81 84.97 -4.60
CA PRO A 124 -6.98 86.01 -3.98
C PRO A 124 -6.12 85.47 -2.84
N ILE A 125 -4.99 86.13 -2.64
CA ILE A 125 -3.96 85.87 -1.63
C ILE A 125 -4.60 85.78 -0.23
N GLY A 126 -4.72 84.55 0.29
CA GLY A 126 -5.09 84.26 1.67
C GLY A 126 -3.99 84.65 2.65
N SER A 127 -4.41 85.14 3.82
CA SER A 127 -3.55 85.59 4.92
C SER A 127 -2.55 84.50 5.38
N TRP A 128 -1.51 84.87 6.13
CA TRP A 128 -0.49 83.92 6.63
C TRP A 128 -1.07 82.67 7.34
N ASN A 129 -2.29 82.75 7.88
CA ASN A 129 -3.01 81.59 8.44
C ASN A 129 -3.43 80.56 7.40
N ASP A 130 -3.82 80.95 6.18
CA ASP A 130 -4.25 80.01 5.14
C ASP A 130 -3.08 79.19 4.59
N ARG A 131 -1.87 79.76 4.54
CA ARG A 131 -0.65 79.02 4.17
C ARG A 131 -0.26 78.01 5.24
N LEU A 132 -0.40 78.34 6.53
CA LEU A 132 -0.14 77.39 7.61
C LEU A 132 -1.19 76.26 7.64
N ILE A 133 -2.47 76.57 7.41
CA ILE A 133 -3.54 75.57 7.35
C ILE A 133 -3.36 74.64 6.14
N THR A 134 -3.09 75.18 4.94
CA THR A 134 -2.89 74.36 3.73
C THR A 134 -1.64 73.50 3.83
N THR A 135 -0.52 74.03 4.33
CA THR A 135 0.71 73.24 4.54
C THR A 135 0.51 72.18 5.62
N GLY A 136 -0.23 72.50 6.69
CA GLY A 136 -0.63 71.56 7.73
C GLY A 136 -1.54 70.44 7.21
N LEU A 137 -2.49 70.76 6.33
CA LEU A 137 -3.39 69.77 5.72
C LEU A 137 -2.63 68.82 4.78
N LEU A 138 -1.64 69.34 4.07
CA LEU A 138 -0.77 68.56 3.18
C LEU A 138 0.13 67.60 3.97
N PHE A 139 0.69 68.07 5.10
CA PHE A 139 1.45 67.23 6.03
C PHE A 139 0.57 66.17 6.70
N ALA A 140 -0.62 66.56 7.16
CA ALA A 140 -1.61 65.63 7.72
C ALA A 140 -2.04 64.58 6.69
N GLY A 141 -2.24 64.99 5.43
CA GLY A 141 -2.51 64.10 4.32
C GLY A 141 -1.37 63.13 4.03
N ALA A 142 -0.11 63.60 4.05
CA ALA A 142 1.06 62.74 3.87
C ALA A 142 1.24 61.73 5.00
N ILE A 143 1.00 62.15 6.26
CA ILE A 143 1.02 61.27 7.43
C ILE A 143 -0.10 60.22 7.33
N LEU A 144 -1.30 60.63 6.90
CA LEU A 144 -2.43 59.72 6.71
C LEU A 144 -2.15 58.70 5.60
N LEU A 145 -1.54 59.13 4.50
CA LEU A 145 -1.14 58.24 3.41
C LEU A 145 -0.06 57.24 3.85
N GLY A 146 0.93 57.70 4.63
CA GLY A 146 1.97 56.84 5.19
C GLY A 146 1.43 55.82 6.19
N ALA A 147 0.53 56.25 7.08
CA ALA A 147 -0.16 55.36 8.02
C ALA A 147 -1.01 54.31 7.29
N LEU A 148 -1.70 54.70 6.22
CA LEU A 148 -2.45 53.79 5.37
C LEU A 148 -1.52 52.79 4.68
N MET A 149 -0.37 53.22 4.17
CA MET A 149 0.62 52.34 3.55
C MET A 149 1.21 51.32 4.54
N LEU A 150 1.42 51.72 5.80
CA LEU A 150 1.84 50.84 6.89
C LEU A 150 0.78 49.79 7.26
N LEU A 151 -0.51 50.16 7.21
CA LEU A 151 -1.63 49.23 7.40
C LEU A 151 -1.79 48.23 6.24
N LEU A 152 -1.32 48.59 5.05
CA LEU A 152 -1.34 47.73 3.87
C LEU A 152 -0.13 46.80 3.76
N ILE A 153 0.78 46.78 4.75
CA ILE A 153 1.90 45.83 4.76
C ILE A 153 1.33 44.41 4.99
N PRO A 154 1.40 43.50 4.01
CA PRO A 154 0.87 42.16 4.18
C PRO A 154 1.78 41.36 5.12
N GLY A 155 1.24 40.92 6.26
CA GLY A 155 1.89 39.94 7.13
C GLY A 155 1.56 38.52 6.67
N ALA A 156 2.58 37.72 6.34
CA ALA A 156 2.42 36.30 6.04
C ALA A 156 2.87 35.47 7.25
N THR A 157 1.96 34.68 7.83
CA THR A 157 2.29 33.71 8.88
C THR A 157 2.54 32.36 8.22
N ILE A 158 3.79 31.88 8.26
CA ILE A 158 4.17 30.57 7.71
C ILE A 158 3.97 29.53 8.81
N ALA A 159 2.88 28.76 8.73
CA ALA A 159 2.65 27.61 9.58
C ALA A 159 3.36 26.39 8.98
N LEU A 160 4.50 26.01 9.54
CA LEU A 160 5.17 24.76 9.20
C LEU A 160 4.52 23.62 9.99
N GLN A 161 3.86 22.70 9.30
CA GLN A 161 3.36 21.46 9.89
C GLN A 161 4.28 20.32 9.44
N PRO A 162 5.28 19.94 10.25
CA PRO A 162 6.22 18.90 9.86
C PRO A 162 5.50 17.56 9.73
N GLU A 163 5.74 16.86 8.62
CA GLU A 163 5.29 15.49 8.43
C GLU A 163 6.31 14.54 9.06
N THR A 164 5.96 13.92 10.19
CA THR A 164 6.80 12.90 10.83
C THR A 164 6.57 11.56 10.13
N GLN A 165 7.54 11.12 9.34
CA GLN A 165 7.57 9.75 8.82
C GLN A 165 8.30 8.84 9.81
N ALA A 166 7.68 7.72 10.18
CA ALA A 166 8.33 6.71 11.00
C ALA A 166 9.38 5.96 10.15
N LEU A 167 10.66 6.24 10.40
CA LEU A 167 11.77 5.53 9.78
C LEU A 167 11.97 4.19 10.51
N SER A 168 11.61 3.09 9.85
CA SER A 168 11.88 1.73 10.34
C SER A 168 13.09 1.17 9.62
N VAL A 169 14.25 1.17 10.28
CA VAL A 169 15.48 0.54 9.78
C VAL A 169 15.57 -0.87 10.36
N ALA A 170 15.67 -1.88 9.49
CA ALA A 170 15.99 -3.24 9.92
C ALA A 170 17.52 -3.39 9.96
N LEU A 171 18.09 -3.49 11.17
CA LEU A 171 19.53 -3.71 11.35
C LEU A 171 19.80 -5.23 11.46
N PRO A 172 20.57 -5.83 10.55
CA PRO A 172 20.91 -7.24 10.63
C PRO A 172 22.03 -7.46 11.66
N VAL A 173 21.68 -7.83 12.89
CA VAL A 173 22.68 -8.15 13.93
C VAL A 173 23.07 -9.62 13.87
N ILE A 174 24.37 -9.90 13.87
CA ILE A 174 24.92 -11.26 13.93
C ILE A 174 25.18 -11.61 15.39
N VAL A 175 24.71 -12.77 15.82
CA VAL A 175 24.97 -13.28 17.17
C VAL A 175 26.06 -14.35 17.07
N ASP A 176 27.17 -14.15 17.76
CA ASP A 176 28.29 -15.10 17.79
C ASP A 176 28.58 -15.53 19.23
N SER A 177 28.79 -16.82 19.44
CA SER A 177 29.17 -17.38 20.75
C SER A 177 30.68 -17.44 20.95
N GLY A 178 31.46 -17.23 19.89
CA GLY A 178 32.92 -17.15 19.93
C GLY A 178 33.48 -15.74 20.20
N SER A 179 32.63 -14.71 20.16
CA SER A 179 33.02 -13.32 20.47
C SER A 179 32.77 -13.02 21.94
N GLU A 180 33.72 -12.38 22.61
CA GLU A 180 33.57 -11.92 24.00
C GLU A 180 33.10 -10.45 24.08
N GLU A 181 33.26 -9.68 23.00
CA GLU A 181 32.92 -8.26 22.94
C GLU A 181 31.99 -7.93 21.76
N VAL A 182 31.30 -6.79 21.87
CA VAL A 182 30.45 -6.24 20.79
C VAL A 182 31.35 -5.62 19.72
N ASN A 183 31.21 -6.09 18.48
CA ASN A 183 31.92 -5.55 17.33
C ASN A 183 30.96 -4.76 16.42
N LEU A 184 31.13 -3.44 16.40
CA LEU A 184 30.29 -2.52 15.61
C LEU A 184 30.61 -2.56 14.11
N ASP A 185 31.83 -2.94 13.72
CA ASP A 185 32.24 -3.01 12.31
C ASP A 185 31.69 -4.25 11.61
N THR A 186 31.57 -5.36 12.35
CA THR A 186 31.00 -6.63 11.86
C THR A 186 29.56 -6.86 12.33
N GLU A 187 28.95 -5.87 12.99
CA GLU A 187 27.60 -5.92 13.56
C GLU A 187 27.35 -7.18 14.41
N THR A 188 28.38 -7.60 15.16
CA THR A 188 28.39 -8.87 15.91
C THR A 188 28.23 -8.62 17.41
N ILE A 189 27.32 -9.35 18.06
CA ILE A 189 27.14 -9.34 19.52
C ILE A 189 27.52 -10.69 20.13
N PRO A 190 28.13 -10.69 21.33
CA PRO A 190 28.47 -11.91 22.05
C PRO A 190 27.20 -12.64 22.51
N SER A 191 27.27 -13.96 22.63
CA SER A 191 26.19 -14.79 23.17
C SER A 191 26.74 -15.90 24.04
N ASP A 192 25.94 -16.30 25.01
CA ASP A 192 26.26 -17.39 25.92
C ASP A 192 25.14 -18.44 25.93
N VAL A 193 25.52 -19.71 26.10
CA VAL A 193 24.60 -20.84 26.08
C VAL A 193 24.20 -21.19 27.51
N GLN A 194 22.94 -20.91 27.82
CA GLN A 194 22.38 -21.17 29.14
C GLN A 194 21.57 -22.48 29.14
N ILE A 195 21.83 -23.35 30.11
CA ILE A 195 21.23 -24.68 30.20
C ILE A 195 20.32 -24.75 31.43
N ALA A 196 19.06 -25.12 31.23
CA ALA A 196 18.12 -25.43 32.30
C ALA A 196 17.64 -26.87 32.19
N ALA A 197 17.86 -27.65 33.25
CA ALA A 197 17.31 -29.00 33.38
C ALA A 197 15.91 -28.90 34.01
N VAL A 198 14.90 -29.37 33.30
CA VAL A 198 13.51 -29.45 33.76
C VAL A 198 12.98 -30.86 33.57
N GLU A 199 12.24 -31.35 34.56
CA GLU A 199 11.60 -32.66 34.54
C GLU A 199 10.10 -32.50 34.79
N GLY A 200 9.32 -33.44 34.25
CA GLY A 200 7.87 -33.39 34.38
C GLY A 200 7.23 -34.72 34.05
N GLN A 201 5.99 -34.87 34.52
CA GLN A 201 5.18 -36.05 34.27
C GLN A 201 3.77 -35.61 33.88
N LEU A 202 3.20 -36.28 32.89
CA LEU A 202 1.82 -36.07 32.46
C LEU A 202 1.09 -37.41 32.43
N SER A 203 -0.17 -37.40 32.82
CA SER A 203 -1.07 -38.56 32.79
C SER A 203 -2.38 -38.16 32.12
N GLY A 204 -2.96 -39.06 31.34
CA GLY A 204 -4.16 -38.79 30.56
C GLY A 204 -4.98 -40.05 30.27
N PRO A 205 -6.19 -39.88 29.73
CA PRO A 205 -7.04 -41.00 29.36
C PRO A 205 -6.45 -41.79 28.17
N THR A 206 -6.64 -43.11 28.18
CA THR A 206 -6.30 -43.99 27.06
C THR A 206 -7.50 -44.14 26.13
N THR A 207 -7.26 -44.13 24.82
CA THR A 207 -8.32 -44.27 23.81
C THR A 207 -8.50 -45.70 23.30
N GLY A 208 -7.46 -46.53 23.45
CA GLY A 208 -7.48 -47.92 22.97
C GLY A 208 -8.39 -48.81 23.79
N ARG A 209 -9.03 -49.77 23.10
CA ARG A 209 -9.79 -50.85 23.71
C ARG A 209 -9.26 -52.19 23.26
N ARG A 210 -9.24 -53.15 24.18
CA ARG A 210 -8.90 -54.54 23.89
C ARG A 210 -9.84 -55.46 24.63
N ASP A 211 -10.36 -56.44 23.88
CA ASP A 211 -11.16 -57.51 24.44
C ASP A 211 -10.24 -58.52 25.13
N ILE A 212 -10.48 -58.77 26.40
CA ILE A 212 -9.75 -59.77 27.19
C ILE A 212 -10.72 -60.89 27.54
N PRO A 213 -10.42 -62.15 27.19
CA PRO A 213 -11.26 -63.29 27.57
C PRO A 213 -11.40 -63.37 29.10
N ALA A 214 -12.64 -63.28 29.60
CA ALA A 214 -12.91 -63.11 31.03
C ALA A 214 -13.62 -64.31 31.65
N THR A 215 -14.65 -64.82 30.97
CA THR A 215 -15.51 -65.89 31.51
C THR A 215 -15.32 -67.17 30.70
N ARG A 216 -15.39 -68.32 31.38
CA ARG A 216 -15.30 -69.65 30.76
C ARG A 216 -16.70 -70.15 30.43
N ALA A 217 -16.82 -70.80 29.28
CA ALA A 217 -18.07 -71.47 28.92
C ALA A 217 -18.28 -72.70 29.81
N THR A 218 -19.51 -72.91 30.26
CA THR A 218 -19.89 -74.06 31.08
C THR A 218 -21.06 -74.80 30.47
N GLY A 219 -21.16 -76.09 30.78
CA GLY A 219 -22.23 -76.94 30.28
C GLY A 219 -22.14 -78.34 30.86
N GLN A 220 -22.95 -79.25 30.31
CA GLN A 220 -22.95 -80.66 30.69
C GLN A 220 -22.64 -81.54 29.48
N VAL A 221 -21.88 -82.60 29.72
CA VAL A 221 -21.67 -83.66 28.74
C VAL A 221 -22.25 -84.98 29.24
N LEU A 222 -22.79 -85.74 28.32
CA LEU A 222 -23.25 -87.11 28.50
C LEU A 222 -22.11 -88.06 28.17
N PHE A 223 -21.70 -88.86 29.14
CA PHE A 223 -20.81 -89.99 28.93
C PHE A 223 -21.62 -91.27 28.71
N ILE A 224 -21.15 -92.12 27.80
CA ILE A 224 -21.78 -93.38 27.42
C ILE A 224 -20.74 -94.50 27.58
N ASN A 225 -21.04 -95.48 28.43
CA ASN A 225 -20.17 -96.64 28.64
C ASN A 225 -20.17 -97.55 27.40
N VAL A 226 -18.99 -97.80 26.83
CA VAL A 226 -18.85 -98.77 25.72
C VAL A 226 -18.42 -100.14 26.21
N THR A 227 -18.14 -100.29 27.50
CA THR A 227 -17.78 -101.55 28.16
C THR A 227 -18.96 -102.11 28.94
N GLY A 228 -18.83 -103.36 29.40
CA GLY A 228 -19.78 -103.98 30.33
C GLY A 228 -19.41 -103.79 31.81
N GLY A 229 -18.29 -103.12 32.11
CA GLY A 229 -17.77 -102.93 33.47
C GLY A 229 -18.08 -101.54 34.02
N ASN A 230 -17.88 -101.34 35.32
CA ASN A 230 -18.01 -100.02 35.94
C ASN A 230 -16.85 -99.12 35.49
N VAL A 231 -17.14 -97.93 34.98
CA VAL A 231 -16.11 -96.98 34.48
C VAL A 231 -16.19 -95.70 35.29
N ALA A 232 -15.10 -95.33 35.96
CA ALA A 232 -15.00 -94.06 36.66
C ALA A 232 -14.38 -93.01 35.73
N ILE A 233 -15.04 -91.86 35.62
CA ILE A 233 -14.56 -90.65 34.95
C ILE A 233 -14.22 -89.64 36.05
N PRO A 234 -12.94 -89.47 36.40
CA PRO A 234 -12.55 -88.48 37.40
C PRO A 234 -12.73 -87.07 36.86
N SER A 235 -12.95 -86.12 37.77
CA SER A 235 -12.77 -84.70 37.52
C SER A 235 -11.38 -84.44 36.98
N GLY A 236 -11.25 -83.46 36.09
CA GLY A 236 -10.03 -83.22 35.35
C GLY A 236 -9.91 -83.99 34.03
N THR A 237 -10.82 -84.94 33.73
CA THR A 237 -10.89 -85.58 32.40
C THR A 237 -11.16 -84.52 31.33
N ILE A 238 -10.34 -84.53 30.27
CA ILE A 238 -10.42 -83.58 29.16
C ILE A 238 -11.27 -84.15 28.04
N VAL A 239 -12.19 -83.33 27.53
CA VAL A 239 -13.04 -83.63 26.37
C VAL A 239 -12.92 -82.50 25.36
N SER A 240 -13.02 -82.80 24.08
CA SER A 240 -12.82 -81.82 23.02
C SER A 240 -13.78 -81.96 21.84
N THR A 241 -13.91 -80.87 21.09
CA THR A 241 -14.68 -80.83 19.84
C THR A 241 -14.00 -81.64 18.75
N SER A 242 -14.79 -82.31 17.90
CA SER A 242 -14.27 -83.14 16.81
C SER A 242 -14.09 -82.40 15.48
N ALA A 243 -14.54 -81.15 15.38
CA ALA A 243 -14.51 -80.38 14.14
C ALA A 243 -13.83 -79.02 14.35
N GLY A 244 -13.07 -78.57 13.33
CA GLY A 244 -12.36 -77.30 13.35
C GLY A 244 -11.14 -77.29 14.28
N THR A 245 -10.82 -76.13 14.85
CA THR A 245 -9.83 -76.02 15.91
C THR A 245 -10.38 -76.67 17.19
N PRO A 246 -9.72 -77.70 17.74
CA PRO A 246 -10.25 -78.43 18.88
C PRO A 246 -10.32 -77.51 20.10
N VAL A 247 -11.53 -77.33 20.63
CA VAL A 247 -11.78 -76.62 21.88
C VAL A 247 -11.80 -77.63 23.00
N ARG A 248 -11.00 -77.41 24.04
CA ARG A 248 -10.86 -78.32 25.18
C ARG A 248 -11.70 -77.88 26.36
N PHE A 249 -12.28 -78.86 27.01
CA PHE A 249 -13.11 -78.72 28.19
C PHE A 249 -12.67 -79.73 29.24
N ARG A 250 -12.81 -79.37 30.51
CA ARG A 250 -12.41 -80.17 31.66
C ARG A 250 -13.62 -80.46 32.54
N THR A 251 -13.80 -81.73 32.88
CA THR A 251 -14.83 -82.16 33.84
C THR A 251 -14.56 -81.59 35.22
N THR A 252 -15.59 -81.08 35.90
CA THR A 252 -15.45 -80.44 37.23
C THR A 252 -15.90 -81.34 38.39
N ALA A 253 -16.51 -82.49 38.09
CA ALA A 253 -16.94 -83.47 39.08
C ALA A 253 -16.66 -84.91 38.61
N ASP A 254 -16.46 -85.79 39.59
CA ASP A 254 -16.27 -87.22 39.36
C ASP A 254 -17.62 -87.88 39.02
N VAL A 255 -17.63 -88.74 38.00
CA VAL A 255 -18.84 -89.45 37.55
C VAL A 255 -18.53 -90.92 37.33
N THR A 256 -19.42 -91.79 37.79
CA THR A 256 -19.28 -93.24 37.60
C THR A 256 -20.37 -93.72 36.64
N LEU A 257 -19.94 -94.35 35.54
CA LEU A 257 -20.82 -94.97 34.57
C LEU A 257 -21.20 -96.38 35.03
N PRO A 258 -22.49 -96.76 34.99
CA PRO A 258 -22.93 -98.07 35.45
C PRO A 258 -22.32 -99.18 34.59
N ALA A 259 -22.16 -100.36 35.20
CA ALA A 259 -21.64 -101.58 34.56
C ALA A 259 -22.65 -102.20 33.58
N THR A 260 -23.03 -101.43 32.56
CA THR A 260 -23.98 -101.82 31.52
C THR A 260 -23.56 -101.15 30.23
N VAL A 261 -23.53 -101.91 29.14
CA VAL A 261 -23.22 -101.36 27.80
C VAL A 261 -24.28 -100.31 27.44
N ASN A 262 -23.83 -99.15 26.98
CA ASN A 262 -24.65 -97.95 26.77
C ASN A 262 -25.24 -97.33 28.04
N GLY A 263 -24.75 -97.71 29.22
CA GLY A 263 -25.03 -96.99 30.45
C GLY A 263 -24.56 -95.55 30.33
N THR A 264 -25.39 -94.60 30.78
CA THR A 264 -25.11 -93.18 30.64
C THR A 264 -24.98 -92.48 31.98
N ALA A 265 -24.17 -91.42 32.02
CA ALA A 265 -24.11 -90.50 33.15
C ALA A 265 -23.70 -89.11 32.65
N THR A 266 -24.22 -88.07 33.27
CA THR A 266 -23.88 -86.67 32.94
C THR A 266 -22.80 -86.14 33.87
N ALA A 267 -21.89 -85.34 33.33
CA ALA A 267 -20.87 -84.63 34.09
C ALA A 267 -20.90 -83.13 33.76
N PRO A 268 -20.76 -82.24 34.77
CA PRO A 268 -20.51 -80.83 34.51
C PRO A 268 -19.09 -80.63 33.96
N VAL A 269 -18.97 -79.73 32.97
CA VAL A 269 -17.72 -79.45 32.28
C VAL A 269 -17.56 -77.96 32.05
N GLU A 270 -16.33 -77.48 32.12
CA GLU A 270 -15.94 -76.09 31.92
C GLU A 270 -14.85 -75.99 30.85
N ALA A 271 -14.88 -74.95 30.02
CA ALA A 271 -13.84 -74.68 29.03
C ALA A 271 -12.47 -74.44 29.68
N GLU A 272 -11.42 -75.00 29.08
CA GLU A 272 -10.04 -74.86 29.59
C GLU A 272 -9.53 -73.42 29.42
N LEU A 273 -9.93 -72.75 28.35
CA LEU A 273 -9.62 -71.34 28.08
C LEU A 273 -10.89 -70.49 28.23
N PRO A 274 -10.79 -69.30 28.87
CA PRO A 274 -11.87 -68.32 28.87
C PRO A 274 -12.09 -67.74 27.48
N GLY A 275 -13.29 -67.20 27.26
CA GLY A 275 -13.68 -66.49 26.05
C GLY A 275 -14.73 -67.19 25.20
N PRO A 276 -15.19 -66.52 24.13
CA PRO A 276 -16.30 -66.98 23.30
C PRO A 276 -15.97 -68.22 22.47
N SER A 277 -14.70 -68.56 22.32
CA SER A 277 -14.27 -69.81 21.66
C SER A 277 -14.73 -71.05 22.42
N GLY A 278 -15.01 -70.95 23.73
CA GLY A 278 -15.60 -72.02 24.53
C GLY A 278 -17.08 -72.27 24.25
N ASN A 279 -17.78 -71.35 23.58
CA ASN A 279 -19.20 -71.49 23.31
C ASN A 279 -19.41 -72.42 22.12
N VAL A 280 -19.88 -73.63 22.39
CA VAL A 280 -20.08 -74.67 21.36
C VAL A 280 -21.55 -75.06 21.27
N GLN A 281 -21.97 -75.39 20.06
CA GLN A 281 -23.34 -75.83 19.80
C GLN A 281 -23.57 -77.27 20.30
N PRO A 282 -24.83 -77.70 20.47
CA PRO A 282 -25.15 -79.10 20.74
C PRO A 282 -24.42 -80.06 19.79
N PHE A 283 -24.01 -81.20 20.34
CA PHE A 283 -23.45 -82.33 19.60
C PHE A 283 -22.09 -82.10 18.92
N GLN A 284 -21.30 -81.14 19.41
CA GLN A 284 -19.97 -80.81 18.90
C GLN A 284 -18.81 -81.43 19.70
N ILE A 285 -18.97 -81.63 21.01
CA ILE A 285 -18.01 -82.30 21.88
C ILE A 285 -18.17 -83.81 21.70
N ARG A 286 -17.16 -84.49 21.17
CA ARG A 286 -17.23 -85.92 20.84
C ARG A 286 -15.97 -86.72 21.17
N ILE A 287 -14.88 -86.04 21.49
CA ILE A 287 -13.59 -86.66 21.73
C ILE A 287 -13.33 -86.62 23.24
N ILE A 288 -12.90 -87.76 23.79
CA ILE A 288 -12.31 -87.84 25.13
C ILE A 288 -10.80 -87.95 24.95
N GLU A 289 -10.03 -87.17 25.68
CA GLU A 289 -8.58 -87.28 25.71
C GLU A 289 -8.14 -88.18 26.88
N GLY A 290 -7.13 -89.03 26.65
CA GLY A 290 -6.56 -89.92 27.68
C GLY A 290 -7.19 -91.32 27.75
N SER A 291 -7.01 -92.00 28.89
CA SER A 291 -7.37 -93.41 29.08
C SER A 291 -8.86 -93.70 29.05
N ALA A 292 -9.70 -92.70 29.39
CA ALA A 292 -11.15 -92.82 29.37
C ALA A 292 -11.73 -92.99 27.95
N ALA A 293 -10.99 -92.59 26.90
CA ALA A 293 -11.43 -92.68 25.51
C ALA A 293 -11.66 -94.13 25.02
N ALA A 294 -10.98 -95.12 25.62
CA ALA A 294 -11.15 -96.52 25.27
C ALA A 294 -12.38 -97.17 25.92
N SER A 295 -12.94 -96.55 26.97
CA SER A 295 -13.98 -97.13 27.83
C SER A 295 -15.29 -96.35 27.82
N ALA A 296 -15.30 -95.11 27.33
CA ALA A 296 -16.49 -94.28 27.20
C ALA A 296 -16.52 -93.49 25.87
N ARG A 297 -17.72 -93.04 25.49
CA ARG A 297 -17.95 -92.00 24.49
C ARG A 297 -18.54 -90.77 25.17
N VAL A 298 -18.32 -89.60 24.59
CA VAL A 298 -18.86 -88.33 25.09
C VAL A 298 -19.70 -87.64 24.03
N LEU A 299 -20.75 -86.93 24.48
CA LEU A 299 -21.56 -86.06 23.66
C LEU A 299 -22.11 -84.92 24.52
N ASN A 300 -22.16 -83.69 24.02
CA ASN A 300 -22.96 -82.63 24.64
C ASN A 300 -24.36 -82.58 24.00
N GLU A 301 -25.42 -82.69 24.79
CA GLU A 301 -26.80 -82.56 24.28
C GLU A 301 -27.25 -81.09 24.23
N GLY A 302 -26.71 -80.25 25.14
CA GLY A 302 -26.95 -78.81 25.19
C GLY A 302 -25.79 -77.99 24.63
N ALA A 303 -26.05 -76.72 24.35
CA ALA A 303 -25.01 -75.73 24.03
C ALA A 303 -24.16 -75.43 25.27
N PHE A 304 -22.90 -75.05 25.06
CA PHE A 304 -22.06 -74.46 26.08
C PHE A 304 -22.09 -72.95 25.91
N GLU A 305 -22.34 -72.24 26.99
CA GLU A 305 -22.53 -70.79 27.00
C GLU A 305 -21.78 -70.16 28.18
N GLY A 306 -21.68 -68.83 28.18
CA GLY A 306 -21.01 -68.06 29.23
C GLY A 306 -19.56 -67.69 28.92
N GLY A 307 -18.99 -68.16 27.80
CA GLY A 307 -17.71 -67.67 27.30
C GLY A 307 -17.84 -66.24 26.78
N ASP A 308 -17.23 -65.27 27.48
CA ASP A 308 -17.36 -63.84 27.15
C ASP A 308 -16.01 -63.10 27.27
N VAL A 309 -15.97 -61.91 26.68
CA VAL A 309 -14.84 -60.97 26.75
C VAL A 309 -15.19 -59.75 27.60
N GLN A 310 -14.21 -59.24 28.34
CA GLN A 310 -14.30 -57.93 28.98
C GLN A 310 -13.48 -56.92 28.20
N GLN A 311 -14.08 -55.77 27.90
CA GLN A 311 -13.36 -54.65 27.33
C GLN A 311 -12.51 -53.97 28.39
N GLN A 312 -11.21 -53.92 28.14
CA GLN A 312 -10.28 -53.13 28.93
C GLN A 312 -9.65 -52.04 28.09
N ASN A 313 -9.39 -50.92 28.75
CA ASN A 313 -8.65 -49.82 28.17
C ASN A 313 -7.19 -50.21 28.02
N VAL A 314 -6.60 -49.89 26.87
CA VAL A 314 -5.20 -50.15 26.57
C VAL A 314 -4.55 -48.88 26.02
N VAL A 315 -3.29 -48.67 26.40
CA VAL A 315 -2.50 -47.55 25.91
C VAL A 315 -2.20 -47.76 24.43
N THR A 316 -2.59 -46.80 23.60
CA THR A 316 -2.23 -46.79 22.18
C THR A 316 -0.94 -46.03 21.94
N GLN A 317 -0.33 -46.25 20.78
CA GLN A 317 0.84 -45.47 20.35
C GLN A 317 0.48 -43.98 20.18
N ALA A 318 -0.72 -43.68 19.64
CA ALA A 318 -1.22 -42.32 19.50
C ALA A 318 -1.39 -41.60 20.85
N ASP A 319 -1.87 -42.30 21.88
CA ASP A 319 -2.00 -41.74 23.24
C ASP A 319 -0.64 -41.31 23.80
N LYS A 320 0.41 -42.13 23.57
CA LYS A 320 1.78 -41.82 24.00
C LYS A 320 2.34 -40.62 23.26
N GLU A 321 2.18 -40.56 21.94
CA GLU A 321 2.68 -39.47 21.11
C GLU A 321 2.02 -38.14 21.46
N LEU A 322 0.71 -38.16 21.71
CA LEU A 322 -0.03 -36.98 22.14
C LEU A 322 0.45 -36.49 23.51
N LEU A 323 0.60 -37.38 24.49
CA LEU A 323 1.09 -37.01 25.82
C LEU A 323 2.56 -36.55 25.79
N LEU A 324 3.40 -37.18 24.97
CA LEU A 324 4.79 -36.76 24.76
C LEU A 324 4.83 -35.34 24.19
N ALA A 325 4.08 -35.06 23.13
CA ALA A 325 4.04 -33.73 22.52
C ALA A 325 3.55 -32.66 23.51
N GLN A 326 2.51 -32.97 24.30
CA GLN A 326 2.01 -32.07 25.34
C GLN A 326 3.04 -31.84 26.45
N LEU A 327 3.67 -32.91 26.95
CA LEU A 327 4.69 -32.81 28.00
C LEU A 327 5.91 -32.03 27.50
N THR A 328 6.38 -32.28 26.28
CA THR A 328 7.49 -31.53 25.67
C THR A 328 7.17 -30.04 25.61
N GLN A 329 5.97 -29.65 25.16
CA GLN A 329 5.58 -28.24 25.11
C GLN A 329 5.51 -27.60 26.51
N GLN A 330 5.03 -28.34 27.52
CA GLN A 330 5.00 -27.88 28.91
C GLN A 330 6.42 -27.72 29.48
N LEU A 331 7.32 -28.64 29.17
CA LEU A 331 8.71 -28.60 29.61
C LEU A 331 9.49 -27.45 28.94
N ILE A 332 9.30 -27.22 27.64
CA ILE A 332 9.88 -26.05 26.95
C ILE A 332 9.47 -24.76 27.65
N THR A 333 8.16 -24.59 27.87
CA THR A 333 7.61 -23.38 28.49
C THR A 333 8.15 -23.22 29.92
N SER A 334 8.27 -24.32 30.66
CA SER A 334 8.82 -24.31 32.02
C SER A 334 10.32 -23.99 32.03
N GLY A 335 11.08 -24.53 31.08
CA GLY A 335 12.51 -24.25 30.89
C GLY A 335 12.77 -22.79 30.52
N GLU A 336 11.98 -22.21 29.61
CA GLU A 336 12.07 -20.78 29.28
C GLU A 336 11.83 -19.89 30.50
N ASN A 337 10.80 -20.20 31.28
CA ASN A 337 10.48 -19.43 32.48
C ASN A 337 11.58 -19.55 33.54
N GLU A 338 12.16 -20.75 33.70
CA GLU A 338 13.27 -20.98 34.62
C GLU A 338 14.53 -20.23 34.18
N LEU A 339 14.88 -20.25 32.88
CA LEU A 339 15.99 -19.48 32.32
C LEU A 339 15.77 -17.98 32.50
N ARG A 340 14.57 -17.46 32.20
CA ARG A 340 14.23 -16.05 32.40
C ARG A 340 14.37 -15.63 33.85
N ARG A 341 13.91 -16.49 34.78
CA ARG A 341 14.00 -16.23 36.21
C ARG A 341 15.47 -16.17 36.68
N ARG A 342 16.30 -17.14 36.28
CA ARG A 342 17.73 -17.16 36.61
C ARG A 342 18.48 -15.96 36.03
N LEU A 343 18.23 -15.62 34.77
CA LEU A 343 18.85 -14.47 34.12
C LEU A 343 18.45 -13.14 34.78
N ALA A 344 17.19 -12.99 35.18
CA ALA A 344 16.75 -11.80 35.91
C ALA A 344 17.41 -11.67 37.29
N GLU A 345 17.80 -12.79 37.92
CA GLU A 345 18.50 -12.82 39.21
C GLU A 345 20.02 -12.58 39.07
N GLU A 346 20.68 -13.19 38.08
CA GLU A 346 22.14 -13.14 37.91
C GLU A 346 22.63 -12.01 37.01
N SER A 347 21.94 -11.72 35.91
CA SER A 347 22.40 -10.82 34.84
C SER A 347 21.23 -10.07 34.19
N PRO A 348 20.72 -8.98 34.79
CA PRO A 348 19.52 -8.27 34.33
C PRO A 348 19.67 -7.60 32.95
N ASP A 349 20.91 -7.40 32.48
CA ASP A 349 21.21 -6.79 31.18
C ASP A 349 21.21 -7.82 30.02
N VAL A 350 21.08 -9.11 30.33
CA VAL A 350 21.09 -10.20 29.33
C VAL A 350 19.66 -10.61 28.98
N THR A 351 19.38 -10.74 27.68
CA THR A 351 18.06 -11.13 27.18
C THR A 351 18.13 -12.45 26.40
N LEU A 352 17.17 -13.34 26.64
CA LEU A 352 17.01 -14.55 25.83
C LEU A 352 16.55 -14.20 24.41
N LEU A 353 17.30 -14.67 23.43
CA LEU A 353 16.96 -14.51 22.02
C LEU A 353 15.71 -15.35 21.68
N PRO A 354 14.66 -14.76 21.09
CA PRO A 354 13.47 -15.51 20.70
C PRO A 354 13.83 -16.52 19.60
N GLY A 355 13.45 -17.79 19.80
CA GLY A 355 13.68 -18.87 18.83
C GLY A 355 15.09 -19.50 18.87
N SER A 356 15.95 -19.13 19.82
CA SER A 356 17.27 -19.76 20.00
C SER A 356 17.25 -21.03 20.88
N LEU A 357 16.08 -21.42 21.40
CA LEU A 357 15.96 -22.55 22.32
C LEU A 357 16.03 -23.89 21.57
N THR A 358 16.89 -24.77 22.06
CA THR A 358 17.11 -26.12 21.53
C THR A 358 16.96 -27.14 22.67
N ILE A 359 16.48 -28.35 22.35
CA ILE A 359 16.15 -29.42 23.30
C ILE A 359 16.99 -30.66 22.98
#